data_AF-A0A1F5ZNF7-F1
#
_entry.id   AF-A0A1F5ZNF7-F1
#
_cell.length_a   1.000
_cell.length_b   1.000
_cell.length_c   1.000
_cell.angle_alpha   90.00
_cell.angle_beta   90.00
_cell.angle_gamma   90.00
#
_symmetry.space_group_name_H-M   'P 1'
#
loop_
_entity.id
_entity.type
_entity.pdbx_description
1 polymer ?
#
loop_
_entity_poly.entity_id
_entity_poly.type
_entity_poly.pdbx_seq_one_letter_code
_entity_poly.pdbx_strand_id
1 'polypeptide(L)'
;MNQLTAQNPQEEWLKVLGKGMVTIPKKWRQELGIREGDVVQAKKEGDTVVIQSQVGNNAPYRIYTDSEIDEFLQEDKIPKELSKKAKAELSSFSNP
;
A
#
# COMPACT_ATOMS: atom_id res chain seq x y z
N MET A 1 24.88 40.27 -10.42
CA MET A 1 25.04 39.51 -9.15
C MET A 1 24.39 38.15 -9.35
N ASN A 2 25.18 37.12 -9.64
CA ASN A 2 24.68 35.75 -9.74
C ASN A 2 24.77 35.12 -8.35
N GLN A 3 23.67 35.20 -7.58
CA GLN A 3 23.57 34.40 -6.38
C GLN A 3 23.31 32.96 -6.79
N LEU A 4 24.34 32.13 -6.61
CA LEU A 4 24.24 30.68 -6.61
C LEU A 4 23.32 30.29 -5.46
N THR A 5 22.04 30.08 -5.76
CA THR A 5 21.10 29.47 -4.82
C THR A 5 21.63 28.10 -4.45
N ALA A 6 21.82 27.86 -3.15
CA ALA A 6 22.14 26.55 -2.62
C ALA A 6 21.08 25.57 -3.14
N GLN A 7 21.48 24.67 -4.04
CA GLN A 7 20.58 23.67 -4.59
C GLN A 7 20.19 22.73 -3.46
N ASN A 8 18.92 22.80 -3.04
CA ASN A 8 18.35 21.78 -2.18
C ASN A 8 18.50 20.45 -2.95
N PRO A 9 19.17 19.41 -2.40
CA PRO A 9 19.38 18.16 -3.13
C PRO A 9 18.07 17.42 -3.49
N GLN A 10 16.95 17.88 -2.95
CA GLN A 10 15.59 17.39 -3.20
C GLN A 10 14.84 18.18 -4.28
N GLU A 11 15.43 19.23 -4.86
CA GLU A 11 14.78 20.09 -5.86
C GLU A 11 15.65 20.23 -7.11
N GLU A 12 15.07 19.96 -8.27
CA GLU A 12 15.73 20.12 -9.55
C GLU A 12 14.72 20.68 -10.57
N TRP A 13 15.13 21.69 -11.34
CA TRP A 13 14.31 22.22 -12.44
C TRP A 13 14.32 21.24 -13.60
N LEU A 14 13.15 20.64 -13.88
CA LEU A 14 13.00 19.66 -14.96
C LEU A 14 12.41 20.31 -16.21
N LYS A 15 12.90 19.87 -17.37
CA LYS A 15 12.36 20.31 -18.66
C LYS A 15 11.17 19.43 -19.05
N VAL A 16 10.06 20.07 -19.42
CA VAL A 16 8.93 19.39 -20.06
C VAL A 16 9.28 19.10 -21.52
N LEU A 17 9.19 17.83 -21.91
CA LEU A 17 9.40 17.34 -23.27
C LEU A 17 8.07 17.31 -24.04
N GLY A 18 8.12 16.84 -25.30
CA GLY A 18 6.92 16.67 -26.11
C GLY A 18 5.86 15.81 -25.40
N LYS A 19 4.58 16.10 -25.68
CA LYS A 19 3.42 15.39 -25.09
C LYS A 19 3.32 15.50 -23.55
N GLY A 20 3.97 16.50 -22.94
CA GLY A 20 3.90 16.74 -21.49
C GLY A 20 4.74 15.78 -20.66
N MET A 21 5.71 15.09 -21.27
CA MET A 21 6.59 14.17 -20.54
C MET A 21 7.63 14.93 -19.70
N VAL A 22 7.93 14.43 -18.51
CA VAL A 22 9.00 14.94 -17.64
C VAL A 22 9.92 13.79 -17.26
N THR A 23 11.23 14.01 -17.36
CA THR A 23 12.23 13.00 -17.01
C THR A 23 12.56 13.06 -15.52
N ILE A 24 12.33 11.98 -14.78
CA ILE A 24 12.77 11.85 -13.39
C ILE A 24 14.28 11.52 -13.38
N PRO A 25 15.12 12.31 -12.67
CA PRO A 25 16.56 12.05 -12.55
C PRO A 25 16.87 10.62 -12.09
N LYS A 26 17.97 10.05 -12.59
CA LYS A 26 18.37 8.66 -12.30
C LYS A 26 18.48 8.40 -10.80
N LYS A 27 19.06 9.34 -10.05
CA LYS A 27 19.24 9.24 -8.60
C LYS A 27 17.90 9.10 -7.88
N TRP A 28 16.94 9.99 -8.18
CA TRP A 28 15.60 9.94 -7.59
C TRP A 28 14.85 8.67 -7.97
N ARG A 29 14.97 8.18 -9.21
CA ARG A 29 14.36 6.90 -9.60
C ARG A 29 14.88 5.73 -8.78
N GLN A 30 16.19 5.69 -8.51
CA GLN A 30 16.80 4.66 -7.68
C GLN A 30 16.34 4.75 -6.22
N GLU A 31 16.29 5.95 -5.67
CA GLU A 31 15.82 6.21 -4.29
C GLU A 31 14.33 5.88 -4.12
N LEU A 32 13.49 6.19 -5.11
CA LEU A 32 12.05 5.89 -5.12
C LEU A 32 11.73 4.45 -5.56
N GLY A 33 12.72 3.70 -6.03
CA GLY A 33 12.55 2.34 -6.54
C GLY A 33 11.81 2.23 -7.89
N ILE A 34 11.71 3.32 -8.66
CA ILE A 34 10.96 3.38 -9.93
C ILE A 34 11.79 2.82 -11.08
N ARG A 35 11.23 1.84 -11.80
CA ARG A 35 11.80 1.19 -12.98
C ARG A 35 11.01 1.54 -14.24
N GLU A 36 11.61 1.25 -15.39
CA GLU A 36 10.92 1.40 -16.67
C GLU A 36 9.76 0.40 -16.76
N GLY A 37 8.59 0.89 -17.16
CA GLY A 37 7.34 0.10 -17.20
C GLY A 37 6.51 0.15 -15.92
N ASP A 38 7.03 0.71 -14.82
CA ASP A 38 6.27 0.85 -13.58
C ASP A 38 5.15 1.88 -13.70
N VAL A 39 4.02 1.60 -13.03
CA VAL A 39 2.93 2.56 -12.87
C VAL A 39 3.16 3.36 -11.58
N VAL A 40 3.08 4.68 -11.67
CA VAL A 40 3.19 5.59 -10.53
C VAL A 40 1.86 6.29 -10.27
N GLN A 41 1.62 6.68 -9.02
CA GLN A 41 0.46 7.50 -8.67
C GLN A 41 0.81 8.98 -8.85
N ALA A 42 -0.05 9.74 -9.52
CA ALA A 42 0.06 11.18 -9.63
C ALA A 42 -1.15 11.85 -8.96
N LYS A 43 -0.89 12.81 -8.08
CA LYS A 43 -1.91 13.63 -7.43
C LYS A 43 -1.66 15.10 -7.73
N LYS A 44 -2.69 15.83 -8.15
CA LYS A 44 -2.64 17.28 -8.36
C LYS A 44 -3.07 17.98 -7.08
N GLU A 45 -2.25 18.91 -6.60
CA GLU A 45 -2.51 19.75 -5.43
C GLU A 45 -2.24 21.20 -5.82
N GLY A 46 -3.29 21.93 -6.22
CA GLY A 46 -3.14 23.30 -6.72
C GLY A 46 -2.31 23.37 -8.01
N ASP A 47 -1.15 23.99 -7.92
CA ASP A 47 -0.13 24.11 -8.98
C ASP A 47 0.94 23.00 -8.92
N THR A 48 0.85 22.11 -7.94
CA THR A 48 1.82 21.05 -7.68
C THR A 48 1.32 19.69 -8.18
N VAL A 49 2.23 18.87 -8.68
CA VAL A 49 1.99 17.44 -8.98
C VAL A 49 2.90 16.61 -8.08
N VAL A 50 2.29 15.79 -7.24
CA VAL A 50 3.00 14.82 -6.38
C VAL A 50 3.00 13.46 -7.08
N ILE A 51 4.19 12.93 -7.35
CA ILE A 51 4.37 11.60 -7.94
C ILE A 51 4.85 10.65 -6.84
N GLN A 52 4.13 9.55 -6.63
CA GLN A 52 4.45 8.52 -5.64
C GLN A 52 4.71 7.17 -6.31
N SER A 53 5.77 6.48 -5.87
CA SER A 53 6.07 5.11 -6.30
C SER A 53 5.17 4.10 -5.57
N GLN A 54 4.84 2.99 -6.24
CA GLN A 54 4.09 1.90 -5.61
C GLN A 54 4.94 1.06 -4.65
N VAL A 55 6.27 1.10 -4.75
CA VAL A 55 7.18 0.22 -4.00
C VAL A 55 7.09 0.44 -2.48
N GLY A 56 6.71 1.64 -2.03
CA GLY A 56 6.45 1.93 -0.62
C GLY A 56 5.00 1.76 -0.19
N ASN A 57 4.09 1.49 -1.12
CA ASN A 57 2.65 1.41 -0.88
C ASN A 57 2.22 -0.05 -0.63
N ASN A 58 3.01 -0.79 0.16
CA ASN A 58 2.51 -2.01 0.76
C ASN A 58 1.31 -1.60 1.60
N ALA A 59 0.13 -2.11 1.24
CA ALA A 59 -1.03 -2.00 2.11
C ALA A 59 -0.59 -2.38 3.54
N PRO A 60 -1.04 -1.68 4.58
CA PRO A 60 -0.64 -2.01 5.94
C PRO A 60 -1.18 -3.41 6.27
N TYR A 61 -0.38 -4.43 6.02
CA TYR A 61 -0.69 -5.80 6.39
C TYR A 61 0.02 -6.08 7.71
N ARG A 62 -0.73 -6.63 8.66
CA ARG A 62 -0.17 -7.16 9.89
C ARG A 62 0.37 -8.56 9.60
N ILE A 63 1.61 -8.80 10.01
CA ILE A 63 2.20 -10.13 10.02
C ILE A 63 1.88 -10.75 11.39
N TYR A 64 1.24 -11.91 11.37
CA TYR A 64 0.97 -12.69 12.58
C TYR A 64 2.01 -13.78 12.75
N THR A 65 2.41 -14.00 13.99
CA THR A 65 3.24 -15.15 14.39
C THR A 65 2.38 -16.41 14.50
N ASP A 66 3.02 -17.59 14.43
CA ASP A 66 2.33 -18.86 14.62
C ASP A 66 1.60 -18.91 15.97
N SER A 67 2.18 -18.34 17.02
CA SER A 67 1.56 -18.26 18.35
C SER A 67 0.29 -17.41 18.36
N GLU A 68 0.25 -16.28 17.64
CA GLU A 68 -0.96 -15.45 17.52
C GLU A 68 -2.05 -16.19 16.73
N ILE A 69 -1.68 -16.94 15.70
CA ILE A 69 -2.61 -17.76 14.93
C ILE A 69 -3.21 -18.85 15.84
N ASP A 70 -2.39 -19.51 16.65
CA ASP A 70 -2.85 -20.53 17.60
C ASP A 70 -3.83 -19.96 18.64
N GLU A 71 -3.56 -18.76 19.15
CA GLU A 71 -4.46 -18.04 20.07
C GLU A 71 -5.83 -17.78 19.42
N PHE A 72 -5.84 -17.23 18.19
CA PHE A 72 -7.09 -17.00 17.45
C PHE A 72 -7.88 -18.28 17.24
N LEU A 73 -7.20 -19.39 16.92
CA LEU A 73 -7.86 -20.69 16.76
C LEU A 73 -8.41 -21.27 18.07
N GLN A 74 -7.87 -20.89 19.23
CA GLN A 74 -8.46 -21.26 20.52
C GLN A 74 -9.68 -20.40 20.83
N GLU A 75 -9.58 -19.08 20.62
CA GLU A 75 -10.68 -18.14 20.90
C GLU A 75 -11.89 -18.34 19.99
N ASP A 76 -11.66 -18.70 18.72
CA ASP A 76 -12.73 -18.94 17.73
C ASP A 76 -13.52 -20.23 18.01
N LYS A 77 -13.08 -21.07 18.96
CA LYS A 77 -13.81 -22.29 19.32
C LYS A 77 -15.12 -21.93 20.00
N ILE A 78 -16.22 -22.27 19.32
CA ILE A 78 -17.54 -22.17 19.91
C ILE A 78 -17.67 -23.06 21.17
N PRO A 79 -18.25 -22.55 22.27
CA PRO A 79 -18.55 -23.34 23.45
C PRO A 79 -19.39 -24.57 23.12
N LYS A 80 -19.15 -25.69 23.82
CA LYS A 80 -19.81 -26.98 23.56
C LYS A 80 -21.35 -26.89 23.58
N GLU A 81 -21.90 -26.12 24.51
CA GLU A 81 -23.35 -25.90 24.62
C GLU A 81 -23.91 -25.16 23.39
N LEU A 82 -23.20 -24.14 22.91
CA LEU A 82 -23.57 -23.41 21.70
C LEU A 82 -23.39 -24.27 20.45
N SER A 83 -22.34 -25.10 20.39
CA SER A 83 -22.16 -26.08 19.31
C SER A 83 -23.30 -27.08 19.24
N LYS A 84 -23.75 -27.59 20.40
CA LYS A 84 -24.87 -28.53 20.48
C LYS A 84 -26.17 -27.88 20.02
N LYS A 85 -26.44 -26.64 20.44
CA LYS A 85 -27.60 -25.86 19.99
C LYS A 85 -27.56 -25.59 18.49
N ALA A 86 -26.43 -25.10 17.97
CA ALA A 86 -26.27 -24.81 16.54
C ALA A 86 -26.47 -26.06 15.68
N LYS A 87 -25.97 -27.23 16.10
CA LYS A 87 -26.21 -28.50 15.40
C LYS A 87 -27.67 -28.92 15.42
N ALA A 88 -28.36 -28.75 16.55
CA ALA A 88 -29.78 -29.07 16.66
C ALA A 88 -30.63 -28.20 15.72
N GLU A 89 -30.37 -26.88 15.68
CA GLU A 89 -31.04 -25.97 14.75
C GLU A 89 -30.70 -26.29 13.29
N LEU A 90 -29.43 -26.53 12.94
CA LEU A 90 -29.07 -26.91 11.57
C LEU A 90 -29.75 -28.21 11.10
N SER A 91 -29.91 -29.18 12.01
CA SER A 91 -30.61 -30.42 11.72
C SER A 91 -32.12 -30.26 11.53
N SER A 92 -32.74 -29.25 12.17
CA SER A 92 -34.17 -28.98 12.00
C SER A 92 -34.46 -28.30 10.66
N PHE A 93 -33.52 -27.54 10.11
CA PHE A 93 -33.61 -26.95 8.76
C PHE A 93 -33.26 -27.91 7.60
N SER A 94 -32.65 -29.06 7.88
CA SER A 94 -32.23 -30.03 6.86
C SER A 94 -33.27 -31.11 6.56
N ASN A 95 -34.44 -31.09 7.21
CA ASN A 95 -35.58 -31.93 6.84
C ASN A 95 -36.53 -31.12 5.94
N PRO A 96 -36.77 -31.54 4.67
CA PRO A 96 -37.76 -30.92 3.80
C PRO A 96 -39.21 -31.09 4.31
#